data_AF-A0A810KVV3-F1
#
_entry.id   AF-A0A810KVV3-F1
#
_cell.length_a   1.000
_cell.length_b   1.000
_cell.length_c   1.000
_cell.angle_alpha   90.00
_cell.angle_beta   90.00
_cell.angle_gamma   90.00
#
_symmetry.space_group_name_H-M   'P 1'
#
loop_
_entity.id
_entity.type
_entity.pdbx_description
1 polymer ?
#
loop_
_entity_poly.entity_id
_entity_poly.type
_entity_poly.pdbx_seq_one_letter_code
_entity_poly.pdbx_strand_id
1 'polypeptide(L)'
;MSAATLLARLYPPAVRERWGVDISREVSAAGIRSWPDTLAGAVRLWLHPSDWGENRSGQTRRVLTVMLFAVVAATVLALRAVTPSAALTADVAHPATSLWLAPLLAGVALGAPLPRLRPASLRQLSIVAVRTLAAPTAAVGILLTVAWSGVAEHVTGPADLALVGYYWATLAFLAVRCCTLVGRISTATVLPSTRRLSAALLLFGLGLAMAAGQNLLADARTGLHPSGLAATAVLAALAATAVIAGHDLHRGERTPH
;
A
#
# COMPACT_ATOMS: atom_id res chain seq x y z
N MET A 1 22.99 12.29 -7.80
CA MET A 1 22.55 11.78 -6.48
C MET A 1 23.44 10.60 -6.12
N SER A 2 24.03 10.55 -4.92
CA SER A 2 24.89 9.43 -4.53
C SER A 2 24.06 8.24 -4.01
N ALA A 3 24.62 7.03 -4.08
CA ALA A 3 23.98 5.82 -3.54
C ALA A 3 23.72 5.94 -2.02
N ALA A 4 24.63 6.59 -1.28
CA ALA A 4 24.45 6.86 0.14
C ALA A 4 23.24 7.78 0.43
N THR A 5 23.02 8.80 -0.40
CA THR A 5 21.83 9.66 -0.29
C THR A 5 20.55 8.91 -0.65
N LEU A 6 20.61 7.96 -1.59
CA LEU A 6 19.48 7.08 -1.90
C LEU A 6 19.13 6.16 -0.72
N LEU A 7 20.14 5.53 -0.10
CA LEU A 7 19.95 4.67 1.06
C LEU A 7 19.40 5.44 2.27
N ALA A 8 19.94 6.63 2.55
CA ALA A 8 19.40 7.51 3.59
C ALA A 8 17.94 7.95 3.31
N ARG A 9 17.51 8.02 2.05
CA ARG A 9 16.12 8.35 1.68
C ARG A 9 15.13 7.23 1.97
N LEU A 10 15.59 5.99 2.11
CA LEU A 10 14.75 4.83 2.43
C LEU A 10 14.28 4.83 3.88
N TYR A 11 14.91 5.59 4.77
CA TYR A 11 14.48 5.69 6.16
C TYR A 11 13.15 6.46 6.31
N PRO A 12 12.37 6.18 7.37
CA PRO A 12 11.15 6.91 7.66
C PRO A 12 11.38 8.43 7.73
N PRO A 13 10.40 9.27 7.35
CA PRO A 13 10.61 10.72 7.23
C PRO A 13 11.16 11.39 8.49
N ALA A 14 10.67 11.02 9.68
CA ALA A 14 11.14 11.59 10.94
C ALA A 14 12.62 11.27 11.22
N VAL A 15 13.02 10.02 10.96
CA VAL A 15 14.41 9.55 11.10
C VAL A 15 15.31 10.23 10.07
N ARG A 16 14.84 10.36 8.82
CA ARG A 16 15.58 11.03 7.74
C ARG A 16 15.79 12.52 8.00
N GLU A 17 14.78 13.21 8.52
CA GLU A 17 14.89 14.63 8.89
C GLU A 17 15.92 14.84 10.00
N ARG A 18 16.01 13.92 10.97
CA ARG A 18 16.90 14.05 12.12
C ARG A 18 18.33 13.55 11.86
N TRP A 19 18.48 12.41 11.18
CA TRP A 19 19.75 11.69 11.05
C TRP A 19 20.15 11.39 9.60
N GLY A 20 19.38 11.81 8.60
CA GLY A 20 19.63 11.43 7.20
C GLY A 20 20.98 11.91 6.64
N VAL A 21 21.49 13.04 7.13
CA VAL A 21 22.82 13.55 6.75
C VAL A 21 23.93 12.67 7.33
N ASP A 22 23.80 12.29 8.61
CA ASP A 22 24.77 11.44 9.29
C ASP A 22 24.78 10.02 8.72
N ILE A 23 23.60 9.44 8.48
CA ILE A 23 23.45 8.14 7.79
C ILE A 23 24.11 8.20 6.41
N SER A 24 23.87 9.25 5.63
CA SER A 24 24.49 9.38 4.30
C SER A 24 26.01 9.51 4.38
N ARG A 25 26.55 10.18 5.42
CA ARG A 25 28.00 10.31 5.62
C ARG A 25 28.60 8.98 6.03
N GLU A 26 27.99 8.27 6.97
CA GLU A 26 28.44 6.97 7.45
C GLU A 26 28.41 5.91 6.35
N VAL A 27 27.34 5.84 5.56
CA VAL A 27 27.24 4.93 4.40
C VAL A 27 28.29 5.28 3.33
N SER A 28 28.56 6.57 3.11
CA SER A 28 29.61 6.98 2.18
C SER A 28 31.02 6.60 2.66
N ALA A 29 31.26 6.62 3.97
CA ALA A 29 32.54 6.27 4.58
C ALA A 29 32.76 4.74 4.65
N ALA A 30 31.72 3.97 4.97
CA ALA A 30 31.77 2.51 5.07
C ALA A 30 31.70 1.79 3.70
N GLY A 31 31.24 2.48 2.65
CA GLY A 31 31.18 1.96 1.29
C GLY A 31 30.08 0.91 1.08
N ILE A 32 30.22 0.10 0.03
CA ILE A 32 29.16 -0.83 -0.44
C ILE A 32 28.88 -1.95 0.57
N ARG A 33 29.86 -2.31 1.41
CA ARG A 33 29.73 -3.41 2.37
C ARG A 33 28.68 -3.16 3.45
N SER A 34 28.40 -1.90 3.80
CA SER A 34 27.38 -1.54 4.79
C SER A 34 25.97 -1.40 4.21
N TRP A 35 25.79 -1.54 2.90
CA TRP A 35 24.48 -1.37 2.26
C TRP A 35 23.43 -2.37 2.76
N PRO A 36 23.73 -3.67 2.91
CA PRO A 36 22.76 -4.63 3.44
C PRO A 36 22.30 -4.28 4.85
N ASP A 37 23.24 -3.90 5.72
CA ASP A 37 22.95 -3.52 7.11
C ASP A 37 22.12 -2.23 7.18
N THR A 38 22.44 -1.26 6.32
CA THR A 38 21.68 0.00 6.20
C THR A 38 20.25 -0.26 5.72
N LEU A 39 20.07 -1.14 4.74
CA LEU A 39 18.76 -1.56 4.26
C LEU A 39 17.97 -2.30 5.34
N ALA A 40 18.61 -3.23 6.05
CA ALA A 40 18.01 -3.95 7.17
C ALA A 40 17.58 -2.99 8.29
N GLY A 41 18.41 -1.98 8.60
CA GLY A 41 18.09 -0.92 9.56
C GLY A 41 16.88 -0.08 9.12
N ALA A 42 16.80 0.30 7.85
CA ALA A 42 15.65 1.02 7.30
C ALA A 42 14.36 0.18 7.39
N VAL A 43 14.43 -1.10 7.00
CA VAL A 43 13.29 -2.04 7.09
C VAL A 43 12.84 -2.22 8.53
N ARG A 44 13.78 -2.42 9.46
CA ARG A 44 13.49 -2.57 10.89
C ARG A 44 12.74 -1.36 11.43
N LEU A 45 13.21 -0.14 11.09
CA LEU A 45 12.50 1.07 11.49
C LEU A 45 11.12 1.14 10.86
N TRP A 46 10.94 0.81 9.58
CA TRP A 46 9.61 0.79 8.97
C TRP A 46 8.62 -0.16 9.67
N LEU A 47 9.12 -1.27 10.21
CA LEU A 47 8.33 -2.25 10.97
C LEU A 47 8.01 -1.82 12.40
N HIS A 48 8.79 -0.89 12.98
CA HIS A 48 8.63 -0.42 14.35
C HIS A 48 8.35 1.10 14.38
N PRO A 49 7.15 1.54 13.95
CA PRO A 49 6.79 2.95 13.93
C PRO A 49 6.80 3.64 15.30
N SER A 50 6.71 2.90 16.41
CA SER A 50 6.84 3.46 17.77
C SER A 50 8.24 4.01 18.06
N ASP A 51 9.28 3.49 17.38
CA ASP A 51 10.65 3.99 17.48
C ASP A 51 10.86 5.31 16.72
N TRP A 52 9.88 5.75 15.92
CA TRP A 52 9.99 6.99 15.17
C TRP A 52 9.73 8.15 16.11
N GLY A 53 10.79 8.76 16.63
CA GLY A 53 10.67 10.01 17.38
C GLY A 53 9.84 11.03 16.59
N GLU A 54 8.73 11.50 17.16
CA GLU A 54 7.86 12.47 16.48
C GLU A 54 8.52 13.86 16.51
N ASN A 55 8.97 14.36 15.35
CA ASN A 55 9.42 15.76 15.22
C ASN A 55 8.24 16.74 15.20
N ARG A 56 7.09 16.29 14.67
CA ARG A 56 5.82 17.03 14.65
C ARG A 56 4.69 16.12 15.08
N SER A 57 3.81 16.62 15.94
CA SER A 57 2.67 15.85 16.46
C SER A 57 1.85 15.22 15.32
N GLY A 58 1.73 13.90 15.32
CA GLY A 58 0.93 13.17 14.33
C GLY A 58 1.59 12.95 12.96
N GLN A 59 2.89 13.26 12.81
CA GLN A 59 3.66 12.95 11.59
C GLN A 59 3.67 11.44 11.31
N THR A 60 3.93 10.61 12.33
CA THR A 60 3.97 9.15 12.22
C THR A 60 2.62 8.59 11.77
N ARG A 61 1.53 9.03 12.41
CA ARG A 61 0.15 8.64 12.05
C ARG A 61 -0.20 8.99 10.60
N ARG A 62 0.27 10.14 10.11
CA ARG A 62 0.04 10.55 8.72
C ARG A 62 0.75 9.62 7.73
N VAL A 63 2.03 9.34 7.98
CA VAL A 63 2.84 8.46 7.13
C VAL A 63 2.24 7.06 7.09
N LEU A 64 1.89 6.52 8.26
CA LEU A 64 1.28 5.19 8.37
C LEU A 64 -0.09 5.09 7.71
N THR A 65 -0.90 6.16 7.77
CA THR A 65 -2.17 6.20 7.03
C THR A 65 -1.91 6.10 5.54
N VAL A 66 -1.00 6.91 4.99
CA VAL A 66 -0.64 6.84 3.56
C VAL A 66 -0.07 5.46 3.20
N MET A 67 0.75 4.87 4.07
CA MET A 67 1.29 3.53 3.86
C MET A 67 0.21 2.46 3.82
N LEU A 68 -0.76 2.49 4.72
CA LEU A 68 -1.89 1.56 4.69
C LEU A 68 -2.59 1.59 3.32
N PHE A 69 -2.87 2.79 2.79
CA PHE A 69 -3.48 2.91 1.46
C PHE A 69 -2.55 2.51 0.31
N ALA A 70 -1.24 2.69 0.46
CA ALA A 70 -0.26 2.18 -0.50
C ALA A 70 -0.22 0.65 -0.49
N VAL A 71 -0.28 0.02 0.68
CA VAL A 71 -0.38 -1.44 0.84
C VAL A 71 -1.70 -1.94 0.24
N VAL A 72 -2.83 -1.28 0.51
CA VAL A 72 -4.12 -1.61 -0.12
C VAL A 72 -4.01 -1.57 -1.65
N ALA A 73 -3.42 -0.52 -2.21
CA ALA A 73 -3.23 -0.42 -3.65
C ALA A 73 -2.32 -1.53 -4.20
N ALA A 74 -1.22 -1.84 -3.50
CA ALA A 74 -0.33 -2.93 -3.85
C ALA A 74 -1.04 -4.30 -3.79
N THR A 75 -1.88 -4.53 -2.78
CA THR A 75 -2.72 -5.72 -2.67
C THR A 75 -3.67 -5.83 -3.86
N VAL A 76 -4.37 -4.75 -4.25
CA VAL A 76 -5.28 -4.77 -5.40
C VAL A 76 -4.53 -5.09 -6.69
N LEU A 77 -3.35 -4.48 -6.90
CA LEU A 77 -2.50 -4.77 -8.06
C LEU A 77 -2.00 -6.22 -8.06
N ALA A 78 -1.59 -6.74 -6.90
CA ALA A 78 -1.14 -8.12 -6.75
C ALA A 78 -2.28 -9.10 -7.06
N LEU A 79 -3.46 -8.90 -6.48
CA LEU A 79 -4.64 -9.71 -6.77
C LEU A 79 -5.04 -9.65 -8.25
N ARG A 80 -4.85 -8.50 -8.90
CA ARG A 80 -5.13 -8.31 -10.33
C ARG A 80 -4.08 -8.96 -11.24
N ALA A 81 -2.84 -9.12 -10.78
CA ALA A 81 -1.74 -9.71 -11.53
C ALA A 81 -1.83 -11.24 -11.60
N VAL A 82 -2.56 -11.85 -10.67
CA VAL A 82 -2.76 -13.30 -10.64
C VAL A 82 -3.95 -13.64 -11.53
N THR A 83 -3.84 -14.74 -12.26
CA THR A 83 -4.99 -15.34 -12.96
C THR A 83 -6.16 -15.49 -11.99
N PRO A 84 -7.40 -15.13 -12.36
CA PRO A 84 -8.54 -15.22 -11.47
C PRO A 84 -8.65 -16.64 -10.88
N SER A 85 -8.24 -16.81 -9.63
CA SER A 85 -8.50 -18.05 -8.90
C SER A 85 -9.91 -17.92 -8.32
N ALA A 86 -10.74 -18.94 -8.52
CA ALA A 86 -12.10 -18.98 -7.95
C ALA A 86 -12.10 -18.82 -6.41
N ALA A 87 -10.94 -18.96 -5.77
CA ALA A 87 -10.72 -18.79 -4.34
C ALA A 87 -10.67 -17.31 -3.88
N LEU A 88 -10.27 -16.38 -4.75
CA LEU A 88 -10.14 -14.94 -4.43
C LEU A 88 -11.16 -14.07 -5.19
N THR A 89 -12.05 -14.68 -5.95
CA THR A 89 -13.22 -13.99 -6.52
C THR A 89 -14.29 -13.84 -5.44
N ALA A 90 -14.54 -12.59 -5.03
CA ALA A 90 -15.65 -12.28 -4.14
C ALA A 90 -16.97 -12.56 -4.88
N ASP A 91 -17.64 -13.63 -4.48
CA ASP A 91 -18.94 -14.03 -5.03
C ASP A 91 -19.99 -14.06 -3.91
N VAL A 92 -21.15 -13.45 -4.19
CA VAL A 92 -22.31 -13.43 -3.28
C VAL A 92 -22.88 -14.84 -3.12
N ALA A 93 -22.74 -15.70 -4.14
CA ALA A 93 -23.17 -17.09 -4.07
C ALA A 93 -22.25 -17.98 -3.21
N HIS A 94 -21.02 -17.54 -2.92
CA HIS A 94 -20.02 -18.32 -2.18
C HIS A 94 -19.43 -17.51 -1.00
N PRO A 95 -20.20 -17.24 0.07
CA PRO A 95 -19.81 -16.34 1.16
C PRO A 95 -18.50 -16.73 1.86
N ALA A 96 -18.15 -18.02 1.89
CA ALA A 96 -16.89 -18.51 2.42
C ALA A 96 -15.65 -17.98 1.67
N THR A 97 -15.75 -17.76 0.36
CA THR A 97 -14.68 -17.19 -0.49
C THR A 97 -14.55 -15.67 -0.31
N SER A 98 -15.55 -15.02 0.28
CA SER A 98 -15.57 -13.56 0.52
C SER A 98 -15.18 -13.19 1.96
N LEU A 99 -14.91 -14.17 2.83
CA LEU A 99 -14.70 -13.95 4.26
C LEU A 99 -13.45 -13.11 4.56
N TRP A 100 -12.40 -13.22 3.74
CA TRP A 100 -11.17 -12.42 3.86
C TRP A 100 -11.42 -10.92 3.63
N LEU A 101 -12.46 -10.59 2.86
CA LEU A 101 -12.75 -9.24 2.39
C LEU A 101 -13.37 -8.37 3.50
N ALA A 102 -14.13 -8.98 4.42
CA ALA A 102 -14.76 -8.26 5.53
C ALA A 102 -13.74 -7.58 6.48
N PRO A 103 -12.74 -8.26 7.06
CA PRO A 103 -11.73 -7.61 7.90
C PRO A 103 -10.80 -6.71 7.09
N LEU A 104 -10.56 -7.02 5.81
CA LEU A 104 -9.80 -6.14 4.92
C LEU A 104 -10.50 -4.79 4.74
N LEU A 105 -11.79 -4.79 4.39
CA LEU A 105 -12.60 -3.58 4.27
C LEU A 105 -12.76 -2.85 5.61
N ALA A 106 -12.95 -3.58 6.71
CA ALA A 106 -13.00 -2.99 8.05
C ALA A 106 -11.68 -2.27 8.38
N GLY A 107 -10.54 -2.87 8.05
CA GLY A 107 -9.22 -2.24 8.20
C GLY A 107 -9.10 -0.96 7.39
N VAL A 108 -9.52 -0.97 6.12
CA VAL A 108 -9.54 0.24 5.27
C VAL A 108 -10.46 1.33 5.84
N ALA A 109 -11.67 0.96 6.28
CA ALA A 109 -12.63 1.90 6.85
C ALA A 109 -12.14 2.53 8.17
N LEU A 110 -11.45 1.75 9.00
CA LEU A 110 -10.84 2.25 10.24
C LEU A 110 -9.59 3.09 9.95
N GLY A 111 -8.82 2.75 8.94
CA GLY A 111 -7.66 3.55 8.52
C GLY A 111 -8.02 4.85 7.79
N ALA A 112 -9.24 4.96 7.28
CA ALA A 112 -9.66 6.10 6.48
C ALA A 112 -9.66 7.42 7.29
N PRO A 113 -9.00 8.48 6.76
CA PRO A 113 -9.08 9.80 7.34
C PRO A 113 -10.52 10.32 7.24
N LEU A 114 -11.09 10.73 8.37
CA LEU A 114 -12.46 11.26 8.40
C LEU A 114 -12.45 12.74 7.96
N PRO A 115 -13.19 13.10 6.90
CA PRO A 115 -13.35 14.51 6.55
C PRO A 115 -14.07 15.24 7.68
N ARG A 116 -13.59 16.45 8.00
CA ARG A 116 -14.40 17.38 8.81
C ARG A 116 -15.63 17.71 7.98
N LEU A 117 -16.83 17.47 8.51
CA LEU A 117 -18.14 17.71 7.86
C LEU A 117 -18.43 19.21 7.70
N ARG A 118 -17.51 19.96 7.09
CA ARG A 118 -17.69 21.36 6.73
C ARG A 118 -17.81 21.46 5.22
N PRO A 119 -18.87 22.10 4.68
CA PRO A 119 -19.13 22.12 3.24
C PRO A 119 -18.01 22.77 2.44
N ALA A 120 -17.37 23.82 2.97
CA ALA A 120 -16.21 24.46 2.34
C ALA A 120 -15.00 23.51 2.21
N SER A 121 -14.74 22.72 3.24
CA SER A 121 -13.68 21.71 3.23
C SER A 121 -14.00 20.57 2.27
N LEU A 122 -15.27 20.12 2.21
CA LEU A 122 -15.71 19.13 1.23
C LEU A 122 -15.55 19.63 -0.21
N ARG A 123 -15.88 20.90 -0.49
CA ARG A 123 -15.65 21.51 -1.81
C ARG A 123 -14.17 21.53 -2.16
N GLN A 124 -13.30 21.98 -1.25
CA GLN A 124 -11.86 22.01 -1.50
C GLN A 124 -11.29 20.59 -1.71
N LEU A 125 -11.75 19.61 -0.92
CA LEU A 125 -11.39 18.20 -1.08
C LEU A 125 -11.84 17.67 -2.45
N SER A 126 -13.05 18.00 -2.89
CA SER A 126 -13.56 17.59 -4.21
C SER A 126 -12.73 18.18 -5.35
N ILE A 127 -12.34 19.46 -5.26
CA ILE A 127 -11.49 20.11 -6.28
C ILE A 127 -10.12 19.44 -6.34
N VAL A 128 -9.51 19.15 -5.18
CA VAL A 128 -8.21 18.47 -5.14
C VAL A 128 -8.35 17.05 -5.70
N ALA A 129 -9.38 16.32 -5.31
CA ALA A 129 -9.65 14.96 -5.79
C ALA A 129 -9.84 14.94 -7.32
N VAL A 130 -10.71 15.80 -7.85
CA VAL A 130 -10.95 15.94 -9.28
C VAL A 130 -9.66 16.29 -10.02
N ARG A 131 -8.88 17.27 -9.54
CA ARG A 131 -7.62 17.64 -10.19
C ARG A 131 -6.57 16.53 -10.15
N THR A 132 -6.52 15.74 -9.08
CA THR A 132 -5.59 14.60 -8.99
C THR A 132 -6.03 13.39 -9.81
N LEU A 133 -7.34 13.20 -9.98
CA LEU A 133 -7.94 12.02 -10.60
C LEU A 133 -8.37 12.26 -12.05
N ALA A 134 -8.43 13.50 -12.54
CA ALA A 134 -8.78 13.81 -13.93
C ALA A 134 -7.86 13.11 -14.95
N ALA A 135 -6.54 13.17 -14.71
CA ALA A 135 -5.57 12.51 -15.57
C ALA A 135 -5.70 10.96 -15.58
N PRO A 136 -5.74 10.26 -14.43
CA PRO A 136 -5.91 8.81 -14.45
C PRO A 136 -7.30 8.37 -14.93
N THR A 137 -8.37 9.14 -14.67
CA THR A 137 -9.71 8.83 -15.20
C THR A 137 -9.76 8.97 -16.72
N ALA A 138 -9.10 9.97 -17.29
CA ALA A 138 -8.95 10.07 -18.74
C ALA A 138 -8.17 8.88 -19.32
N ALA A 139 -7.06 8.46 -18.69
CA ALA A 139 -6.28 7.30 -19.12
C ALA A 139 -7.08 5.99 -19.06
N VAL A 140 -7.87 5.78 -18.00
CA VAL A 140 -8.81 4.65 -17.89
C VAL A 140 -9.91 4.75 -18.96
N GLY A 141 -10.42 5.96 -19.24
CA GLY A 141 -11.36 6.20 -20.32
C GLY A 141 -10.82 5.78 -21.69
N ILE A 142 -9.55 6.12 -21.98
CA ILE A 142 -8.87 5.68 -23.21
C ILE A 142 -8.81 4.15 -23.27
N LEU A 143 -8.38 3.48 -22.18
CA LEU A 143 -8.36 2.01 -22.11
C LEU A 143 -9.74 1.40 -22.39
N LEU A 144 -10.80 1.95 -21.77
CA LEU A 144 -12.16 1.47 -21.97
C LEU A 144 -12.64 1.68 -23.41
N THR A 145 -12.35 2.84 -24.01
CA THR A 145 -12.70 3.09 -25.42
C THR A 145 -11.97 2.14 -26.37
N VAL A 146 -10.69 1.85 -26.13
CA VAL A 146 -9.90 0.88 -26.91
C VAL A 146 -10.48 -0.53 -26.74
N ALA A 147 -10.81 -0.92 -25.51
CA ALA A 147 -11.42 -2.22 -25.23
C ALA A 147 -12.80 -2.36 -25.91
N TRP A 148 -13.65 -1.34 -25.83
CA TRP A 148 -15.00 -1.36 -26.40
C TRP A 148 -15.03 -1.20 -27.92
N SER A 149 -13.96 -0.65 -28.51
CA SER A 149 -13.84 -0.54 -29.97
C SER A 149 -13.58 -1.88 -30.67
N GLY A 150 -13.32 -2.97 -29.94
CA GLY A 150 -12.94 -4.27 -30.50
C GLY A 150 -11.54 -4.31 -31.14
N VAL A 151 -10.83 -3.17 -31.17
CA VAL A 151 -9.47 -3.08 -31.69
C VAL A 151 -8.54 -3.98 -30.89
N ALA A 152 -8.71 -4.05 -29.57
CA ALA A 152 -7.90 -4.87 -28.67
C ALA A 152 -7.86 -6.36 -29.05
N GLU A 153 -8.92 -6.90 -29.66
CA GLU A 153 -8.99 -8.32 -30.06
C GLU A 153 -8.14 -8.64 -31.31
N HIS A 154 -7.77 -7.60 -32.08
CA HIS A 154 -7.05 -7.75 -33.34
C HIS A 154 -5.58 -7.32 -33.24
N VAL A 155 -5.14 -6.82 -32.08
CA VAL A 155 -3.76 -6.38 -31.86
C VAL A 155 -2.88 -7.60 -31.58
N THR A 156 -1.84 -7.81 -32.39
CA THR A 156 -0.85 -8.88 -32.19
C THR A 156 0.58 -8.34 -32.16
N GLY A 157 1.49 -9.09 -31.52
CA GLY A 157 2.92 -8.78 -31.48
C GLY A 157 3.27 -7.58 -30.57
N PRO A 158 4.15 -6.65 -30.99
CA PRO A 158 4.68 -5.60 -30.11
C PRO A 158 3.61 -4.61 -29.63
N ALA A 159 2.50 -4.49 -30.36
CA ALA A 159 1.39 -3.62 -29.98
C ALA A 159 0.56 -4.19 -28.82
N ASP A 160 0.50 -5.52 -28.67
CA ASP A 160 -0.13 -6.17 -27.51
C ASP A 160 0.69 -5.94 -26.25
N LEU A 161 2.02 -6.11 -26.34
CA LEU A 161 2.94 -5.75 -25.26
C LEU A 161 2.83 -4.28 -24.84
N ALA A 162 2.68 -3.37 -25.81
CA ALA A 162 2.48 -1.95 -25.53
C ALA A 162 1.13 -1.69 -24.83
N LEU A 163 0.06 -2.40 -25.22
CA LEU A 163 -1.27 -2.29 -24.60
C LEU A 163 -1.27 -2.82 -23.16
N VAL A 164 -0.66 -3.98 -22.92
CA VAL A 164 -0.45 -4.55 -21.58
C VAL A 164 0.40 -3.60 -20.72
N GLY A 165 1.48 -3.07 -21.27
CA GLY A 165 2.33 -2.08 -20.61
C GLY A 165 1.56 -0.81 -20.25
N TYR A 166 0.74 -0.29 -21.17
CA TYR A 166 -0.10 0.88 -20.96
C TYR A 166 -1.17 0.64 -19.88
N TYR A 167 -1.78 -0.54 -19.88
CA TYR A 167 -2.73 -0.96 -18.84
C TYR A 167 -2.09 -0.95 -17.45
N TRP A 168 -0.94 -1.62 -17.28
CA TRP A 168 -0.23 -1.65 -16.00
C TRP A 168 0.30 -0.28 -15.57
N ALA A 169 0.81 0.51 -16.51
CA ALA A 169 1.24 1.89 -16.26
C ALA A 169 0.08 2.76 -15.78
N THR A 170 -1.12 2.60 -16.36
CA THR A 170 -2.32 3.34 -15.94
C THR A 170 -2.78 2.96 -14.55
N LEU A 171 -2.77 1.66 -14.22
CA LEU A 171 -3.09 1.17 -12.88
C LEU A 171 -2.08 1.66 -11.83
N ALA A 172 -0.79 1.58 -12.12
CA ALA A 172 0.25 2.09 -11.24
C ALA A 172 0.13 3.61 -11.05
N PHE A 173 -0.15 4.35 -12.13
CA PHE A 173 -0.38 5.78 -12.09
C PHE A 173 -1.58 6.15 -11.22
N LEU A 174 -2.70 5.45 -11.37
CA LEU A 174 -3.89 5.62 -10.54
C LEU A 174 -3.57 5.32 -9.07
N ALA A 175 -2.88 4.22 -8.77
CA ALA A 175 -2.47 3.85 -7.42
C ALA A 175 -1.62 4.94 -6.75
N VAL A 176 -0.61 5.45 -7.45
CA VAL A 176 0.24 6.56 -6.98
C VAL A 176 -0.62 7.81 -6.74
N ARG A 177 -1.52 8.16 -7.66
CA ARG A 177 -2.39 9.34 -7.51
C ARG A 177 -3.32 9.21 -6.32
N CYS A 178 -3.92 8.04 -6.08
CA CYS A 178 -4.72 7.76 -4.89
C CYS A 178 -3.90 7.92 -3.60
N CYS A 179 -2.69 7.38 -3.55
CA CYS A 179 -1.80 7.54 -2.39
C CYS A 179 -1.44 9.01 -2.14
N THR A 180 -1.12 9.76 -3.20
CA THR A 180 -0.84 11.21 -3.08
C THR A 180 -2.07 11.99 -2.64
N LEU A 181 -3.26 11.60 -3.08
CA LEU A 181 -4.52 12.21 -2.67
C LEU A 181 -4.74 11.98 -1.17
N VAL A 182 -4.60 10.75 -0.67
CA VAL A 182 -4.67 10.45 0.77
C VAL A 182 -3.63 11.27 1.56
N GLY A 183 -2.41 11.37 1.04
CA GLY A 183 -1.35 12.21 1.62
C GLY A 183 -1.69 13.69 1.69
N ARG A 184 -2.42 14.23 0.71
CA ARG A 184 -2.93 15.61 0.72
C ARG A 184 -4.12 15.77 1.65
N ILE A 185 -5.10 14.88 1.57
CA ILE A 185 -6.32 14.90 2.38
C ILE A 185 -5.97 14.81 3.87
N SER A 186 -5.03 13.96 4.24
CA SER A 186 -4.58 13.80 5.64
C SER A 186 -4.06 15.07 6.31
N THR A 187 -3.69 16.11 5.55
CA THR A 187 -3.36 17.45 6.13
C THR A 187 -4.57 18.23 6.61
N ALA A 188 -5.73 17.98 5.99
CA ALA A 188 -6.95 18.76 6.19
C ALA A 188 -8.02 18.00 7.00
N THR A 189 -7.76 16.74 7.34
CA THR A 189 -8.71 15.85 8.03
C THR A 189 -8.29 15.54 9.46
N VAL A 190 -9.21 15.00 10.25
CA VAL A 190 -8.87 14.43 11.56
C VAL A 190 -8.16 13.11 11.33
N LEU A 191 -6.91 13.00 11.78
CA LEU A 191 -6.13 11.77 11.68
C LEU A 191 -6.73 10.69 12.60
N PRO A 192 -6.65 9.41 12.21
CA PRO A 192 -7.03 8.31 13.10
C PRO A 192 -6.17 8.34 14.38
N SER A 193 -6.75 7.91 15.50
CA SER A 193 -5.99 7.68 16.74
C SER A 193 -5.03 6.50 16.55
N THR A 194 -3.99 6.40 17.39
CA THR A 194 -3.02 5.30 17.34
C THR A 194 -3.71 3.94 17.51
N ARG A 195 -4.64 3.81 18.46
CA ARG A 195 -5.51 2.62 18.58
C ARG A 195 -6.28 2.28 17.31
N ARG A 196 -6.94 3.26 16.70
CA ARG A 196 -7.76 3.04 15.49
C ARG A 196 -6.88 2.60 14.32
N LEU A 197 -5.69 3.17 14.19
CA LEU A 197 -4.71 2.82 13.16
C LEU A 197 -4.07 1.44 13.41
N SER A 198 -3.77 1.10 14.66
CA SER A 198 -3.31 -0.24 15.04
C SER A 198 -4.38 -1.30 14.71
N ALA A 199 -5.63 -1.06 15.12
CA ALA A 199 -6.76 -1.94 14.78
C ALA A 199 -6.96 -2.04 13.27
N ALA A 200 -6.82 -0.94 12.53
CA ALA A 200 -6.89 -0.93 11.07
C ALA A 200 -5.83 -1.84 10.44
N LEU A 201 -4.58 -1.72 10.88
CA LEU A 201 -3.45 -2.53 10.39
C LEU A 201 -3.61 -4.02 10.75
N LEU A 202 -4.05 -4.32 11.97
CA LEU A 202 -4.29 -5.70 12.41
C LEU A 202 -5.43 -6.37 11.65
N LEU A 203 -6.56 -5.67 11.45
CA LEU A 203 -7.70 -6.19 10.68
C LEU A 203 -7.35 -6.36 9.21
N PHE A 204 -6.63 -5.38 8.64
CA PHE A 204 -6.15 -5.47 7.26
C PHE A 204 -5.18 -6.63 7.06
N GLY A 205 -4.21 -6.78 7.97
CA GLY A 205 -3.27 -7.91 7.97
C GLY A 205 -3.95 -9.27 8.16
N LEU A 206 -4.99 -9.34 9.01
CA LEU A 206 -5.81 -10.54 9.18
C LEU A 206 -6.53 -10.92 7.87
N GLY A 207 -7.13 -9.94 7.19
CA GLY A 207 -7.74 -10.16 5.88
C GLY A 207 -6.75 -10.68 4.84
N LEU A 208 -5.55 -10.10 4.79
CA LEU A 208 -4.49 -10.58 3.91
C LEU A 208 -3.99 -11.99 4.25
N ALA A 209 -3.85 -12.32 5.54
CA ALA A 209 -3.44 -13.65 5.98
C ALA A 209 -4.50 -14.70 5.61
N MET A 210 -5.78 -14.37 5.72
CA MET A 210 -6.86 -15.24 5.27
C MET A 210 -6.86 -15.41 3.75
N ALA A 211 -6.67 -14.33 2.98
CA ALA A 211 -6.56 -14.40 1.53
C ALA A 211 -5.38 -15.28 1.10
N ALA A 212 -4.21 -15.13 1.73
CA ALA A 212 -3.05 -15.98 1.49
C ALA A 212 -3.33 -17.46 1.83
N GLY A 213 -3.98 -17.72 2.97
CA GLY A 213 -4.35 -19.07 3.38
C GLY A 213 -5.36 -19.73 2.42
N GLN A 214 -6.36 -18.98 1.96
CA GLN A 214 -7.33 -19.46 0.96
C GLN A 214 -6.66 -19.78 -0.38
N ASN A 215 -5.74 -18.92 -0.82
CA ASN A 215 -4.99 -19.14 -2.06
C ASN A 215 -4.09 -20.38 -1.95
N LEU A 216 -3.40 -20.55 -0.82
CA LEU A 216 -2.57 -21.73 -0.55
C LEU A 216 -3.40 -23.03 -0.50
N LEU A 217 -4.58 -23.00 0.11
CA LEU A 217 -5.50 -24.14 0.14
C LEU A 217 -6.04 -24.47 -1.25
N ALA A 218 -6.28 -23.46 -2.09
CA ALA A 218 -6.71 -23.67 -3.48
C ALA A 218 -5.59 -24.28 -4.33
N ASP A 219 -4.36 -23.77 -4.23
CA ASP A 219 -3.18 -24.33 -4.90
C ASP A 219 -2.91 -25.77 -4.42
N ALA A 220 -3.07 -26.06 -3.13
CA ALA A 220 -2.92 -27.42 -2.61
C ALA A 220 -3.94 -28.41 -3.19
N ARG A 221 -5.14 -27.93 -3.58
CA ARG A 221 -6.20 -28.76 -4.18
C ARG A 221 -6.10 -28.90 -5.70
N THR A 222 -5.58 -27.88 -6.38
CA THR A 222 -5.60 -27.78 -7.85
C THR A 222 -4.22 -27.99 -8.48
N GLY A 223 -3.15 -27.98 -7.68
CA GLY A 223 -1.77 -28.09 -8.11
C GLY A 223 -0.97 -26.82 -7.79
N LEU A 224 0.30 -27.00 -7.41
CA LEU A 224 1.18 -25.89 -7.07
C LEU A 224 1.58 -25.11 -8.33
N HIS A 225 1.01 -23.94 -8.52
CA HIS A 225 1.38 -23.03 -9.59
C HIS A 225 2.38 -21.97 -9.09
N PRO A 226 3.50 -21.71 -9.81
CA PRO A 226 4.49 -20.70 -9.42
C PRO A 226 3.89 -19.30 -9.21
N SER A 227 2.87 -18.94 -10.00
CA SER A 227 2.15 -17.67 -9.89
C SER A 227 1.29 -17.59 -8.61
N GLY A 228 0.62 -18.68 -8.24
CA GLY A 228 -0.16 -18.78 -6.99
C GLY A 228 0.73 -18.71 -5.75
N LEU A 229 1.89 -19.36 -5.79
CA LEU A 229 2.90 -19.28 -4.73
C LEU A 229 3.48 -17.87 -4.58
N ALA A 230 3.83 -17.22 -5.69
CA ALA A 230 4.33 -15.84 -5.65
C ALA A 230 3.29 -14.88 -5.07
N ALA A 231 2.01 -15.02 -5.46
CA ALA A 231 0.92 -14.24 -4.91
C ALA A 231 0.73 -14.45 -3.41
N THR A 232 0.72 -15.72 -2.98
CA THR A 232 0.59 -16.10 -1.58
C THR A 232 1.74 -15.53 -0.76
N ALA A 233 2.97 -15.58 -1.26
CA ALA A 233 4.14 -15.00 -0.61
C ALA A 233 4.03 -13.47 -0.48
N VAL A 234 3.58 -12.77 -1.52
CA VAL A 234 3.34 -11.32 -1.48
C VAL A 234 2.26 -10.97 -0.46
N LEU A 235 1.11 -11.66 -0.48
CA LEU A 235 0.02 -11.42 0.47
C LEU A 235 0.46 -11.71 1.91
N ALA A 236 1.21 -12.79 2.14
CA ALA A 236 1.75 -13.13 3.45
C ALA A 236 2.78 -12.11 3.95
N ALA A 237 3.65 -11.60 3.08
CA ALA A 237 4.60 -10.54 3.43
C ALA A 237 3.89 -9.22 3.79
N LEU A 238 2.87 -8.83 3.00
CA LEU A 238 2.05 -7.66 3.31
C LEU A 238 1.25 -7.85 4.61
N ALA A 239 0.75 -9.06 4.88
CA ALA A 239 0.08 -9.39 6.13
C ALA A 239 1.04 -9.25 7.32
N ALA A 240 2.23 -9.85 7.24
CA ALA A 240 3.22 -9.80 8.30
C ALA A 240 3.66 -8.37 8.61
N THR A 241 3.96 -7.57 7.58
CA THR A 241 4.35 -6.17 7.75
C THR A 241 3.25 -5.35 8.43
N ALA A 242 1.99 -5.51 8.02
CA ALA A 242 0.85 -4.83 8.63
C ALA A 242 0.64 -5.26 10.10
N VAL A 243 0.74 -6.55 10.39
CA VAL A 243 0.57 -7.10 11.75
C VAL A 243 1.69 -6.65 12.68
N ILE A 244 2.95 -6.68 12.24
CA ILE A 244 4.10 -6.22 13.04
C ILE A 244 3.95 -4.73 13.36
N ALA A 245 3.71 -3.89 12.35
CA ALA A 245 3.53 -2.45 12.55
C ALA A 245 2.31 -2.14 13.44
N GLY A 246 1.20 -2.89 13.27
CA GLY A 246 0.00 -2.76 14.10
C GLY A 246 0.24 -3.11 15.57
N HIS A 247 0.96 -4.21 15.84
CA HIS A 247 1.33 -4.62 17.19
C HIS A 247 2.30 -3.65 17.85
N ASP A 248 3.27 -3.15 17.11
CA ASP A 248 4.25 -2.18 17.59
C ASP A 248 3.57 -0.89 18.07
N LEU A 249 2.63 -0.34 17.27
CA LEU A 249 1.82 0.81 17.67
C LEU A 249 0.98 0.55 18.92
N HIS A 250 0.42 -0.65 19.06
CA HIS A 250 -0.39 -1.03 20.22
C HIS A 250 0.45 -1.13 21.50
N ARG A 251 1.70 -1.57 21.38
CA ARG A 251 2.65 -1.67 22.50
C ARG A 251 3.17 -0.31 22.91
N GLY A 252 3.59 0.53 21.96
CA GLY A 252 4.11 1.87 22.24
C GLY A 252 3.10 2.78 22.95
N GLU A 253 1.81 2.56 22.77
CA GLU A 253 0.76 3.29 23.50
C GLU A 253 0.64 2.85 24.97
N ARG A 254 1.03 1.62 25.33
CA ARG A 254 0.91 1.09 26.70
C ARG A 254 2.09 1.47 27.59
N THR A 255 3.21 1.89 27.00
CA THR A 255 4.41 2.34 27.70
C THR A 255 4.51 3.85 27.63
N PRO A 256 3.89 4.62 28.55
CA PRO A 256 4.17 6.04 28.66
C PRO A 256 5.63 6.21 29.08
N HIS A 257 6.44 6.84 28.21
CA HIS A 257 7.74 7.38 28.57
C HIS A 257 7.58 8.68 29.36
#